data_AF-A0A847D8G8-F1
#
_entry.id   AF-A0A847D8G8-F1
#
_cell.length_a   1.000
_cell.length_b   1.000
_cell.length_c   1.000
_cell.angle_alpha   90.00
_cell.angle_beta   90.00
_cell.angle_gamma   90.00
#
_symmetry.space_group_name_H-M   'P 1'
#
loop_
_entity.id
_entity.type
_entity.pdbx_description
1 polymer ?
#
loop_
_entity_poly.entity_id
_entity_poly.type
_entity_poly.pdbx_seq_one_letter_code
_entity_poly.pdbx_strand_id
1 'polypeptide(L)' 'MSMYSYEERIKAVKLYIKYEHSLASVIQELGYPSSKALYIWFKEYEENVGPINEVPDGRGK' A
#
# COMPACT_ATOMS: atom_id res chain seq x y z
N MET A 1 8.08 -15.37 -4.10
CA MET A 1 8.47 -14.84 -5.43
C MET A 1 7.96 -13.42 -5.58
N SER A 2 8.86 -12.46 -5.61
CA SER A 2 8.56 -11.04 -5.80
C SER A 2 8.71 -10.69 -7.29
N MET A 3 7.65 -10.84 -8.09
CA MET A 3 7.71 -10.57 -9.54
C MET A 3 7.78 -9.06 -9.87
N TYR A 4 7.61 -8.18 -8.87
CA TYR A 4 7.64 -6.73 -8.99
C TYR A 4 8.83 -6.15 -8.23
N SER A 5 9.55 -5.25 -8.90
CA SER A 5 10.68 -4.51 -8.32
C SER A 5 10.21 -3.61 -7.17
N TYR A 6 11.09 -3.34 -6.21
CA TYR A 6 10.79 -2.46 -5.07
C TYR A 6 10.25 -1.10 -5.52
N GLU A 7 10.85 -0.53 -6.58
CA GLU A 7 10.41 0.74 -7.17
C GLU A 7 8.96 0.71 -7.66
N GLU A 8 8.53 -0.38 -8.30
CA GLU A 8 7.16 -0.54 -8.78
C GLU A 8 6.17 -0.64 -7.62
N ARG A 9 6.56 -1.35 -6.54
CA ARG A 9 5.74 -1.45 -5.33
C ARG A 9 5.53 -0.09 -4.68
N ILE A 10 6.62 0.66 -4.50
CA ILE A 10 6.56 2.00 -3.92
C ILE A 10 5.77 2.96 -4.81
N LYS A 11 5.90 2.84 -6.13
CA LYS A 11 5.12 3.66 -7.07
C LYS A 11 3.62 3.39 -6.92
N ALA A 12 3.21 2.13 -6.81
CA ALA A 12 1.82 1.75 -6.57
C ALA A 12 1.30 2.23 -5.22
N VAL A 13 2.10 2.10 -4.15
CA VAL A 13 1.75 2.59 -2.80
C VAL A 13 1.60 4.11 -2.76
N LYS A 14 2.49 4.86 -3.42
CA LYS A 14 2.36 6.33 -3.53
C LYS A 14 1.10 6.74 -4.27
N LEU A 15 0.78 6.04 -5.36
CA LEU A 15 -0.44 6.24 -6.13
C LEU A 15 -1.68 5.98 -5.25
N TYR A 16 -1.64 4.92 -4.45
CA TYR A 16 -2.70 4.55 -3.52
C TYR A 16 -3.00 5.65 -2.50
N ILE A 17 -1.96 6.24 -1.91
CA ILE A 17 -2.11 7.39 -1.00
C ILE A 17 -2.64 8.62 -1.76
N LYS A 18 -2.14 8.88 -2.97
CA LYS A 18 -2.58 10.00 -3.81
C LYS A 18 -4.06 9.92 -4.19
N TYR A 19 -4.58 8.70 -4.38
CA TYR A 19 -5.98 8.44 -4.72
C TYR A 19 -6.87 8.22 -3.49
N GLU A 20 -6.49 8.72 -2.31
CA GLU A 20 -7.26 8.58 -1.06
C GLU A 20 -7.60 7.11 -0.74
N HIS A 21 -6.64 6.22 -0.93
CA HIS A 21 -6.78 4.78 -0.68
C HIS A 21 -7.74 4.05 -1.62
N SER A 22 -7.93 4.57 -2.84
CA SER A 22 -8.75 3.92 -3.86
C SER A 22 -7.98 2.84 -4.64
N LEU A 23 -8.12 1.59 -4.20
CA LEU A 23 -7.47 0.42 -4.84
C LEU A 23 -7.84 0.29 -6.32
N ALA A 24 -9.11 0.52 -6.67
CA ALA A 24 -9.61 0.36 -8.02
C ALA A 24 -8.93 1.34 -9.00
N SER A 25 -8.75 2.59 -8.58
CA SER A 25 -8.07 3.61 -9.38
C SER A 25 -6.61 3.25 -9.65
N VAL A 26 -5.89 2.75 -8.63
CA VAL A 26 -4.49 2.34 -8.78
C VAL A 26 -4.36 1.16 -9.74
N ILE A 27 -5.22 0.15 -9.61
CA ILE A 27 -5.21 -1.03 -10.50
C ILE A 27 -5.60 -0.64 -11.92
N GLN A 28 -6.55 0.29 -12.09
CA GLN A 28 -6.96 0.75 -13.41
C GLN A 28 -5.89 1.59 -14.09
N GLU A 29 -5.11 2.39 -13.34
CA GLU A 29 -4.04 3.22 -13.89
C GLU A 29 -2.74 2.44 -14.15
N LEU A 30 -2.33 1.58 -13.21
CA LEU A 30 -1.08 0.81 -13.34
C LEU A 30 -1.27 -0.55 -14.02
N GLY A 31 -2.47 -1.12 -14.02
CA GLY A 31 -2.74 -2.48 -14.50
C GLY A 31 -2.23 -3.59 -13.57
N TYR A 32 -1.54 -3.22 -12.49
CA TYR A 32 -0.96 -4.10 -11.48
C TYR A 32 -0.76 -3.29 -10.17
N PRO A 33 -0.50 -3.93 -9.02
CA PRO A 33 -0.72 -5.34 -8.68
C PRO A 33 -2.21 -5.61 -8.35
N SER A 34 -2.57 -6.81 -7.89
CA SER A 34 -3.91 -7.04 -7.32
C SER A 34 -4.13 -6.22 -6.04
N SER A 35 -5.38 -5.86 -5.76
CA SER A 35 -5.80 -5.05 -4.58
C SER A 35 -5.24 -5.58 -3.26
N LYS A 36 -5.14 -6.90 -3.10
CA LYS A 36 -4.57 -7.55 -1.91
C LYS A 36 -3.06 -7.30 -1.76
N ALA A 37 -2.31 -7.36 -2.85
CA ALA A 37 -0.86 -7.11 -2.83
C ALA A 37 -0.56 -5.63 -2.56
N LEU A 38 -1.34 -4.71 -3.13
CA LEU A 38 -1.22 -3.28 -2.86
C LEU A 38 -1.43 -2.95 -1.39
N TYR A 39 -2.44 -3.56 -0.76
CA TYR A 39 -2.70 -3.40 0.68
C TYR A 39 -1.53 -3.90 1.54
N ILE A 40 -0.96 -5.07 1.20
CA ILE A 40 0.21 -5.63 1.90
C ILE A 40 1.42 -4.68 1.76
N TRP A 41 1.68 -4.17 0.56
CA TRP A 41 2.78 -3.23 0.34
C TRP A 41 2.58 -1.89 1.04
N PHE A 42 1.35 -1.38 1.10
CA PHE A 42 1.03 -0.17 1.86
C PHE A 42 1.27 -0.38 3.36
N LYS A 43 0.83 -1.53 3.90
CA LYS A 43 1.07 -1.89 5.29
C LYS A 43 2.56 -2.06 5.60
N GLU A 44 3.30 -2.78 4.75
CA GLU A 44 4.76 -2.90 4.87
C GLU A 44 5.46 -1.54 4.77
N TYR A 45 4.95 -0.62 3.93
CA TYR A 45 5.46 0.73 3.79
C TYR A 45 5.22 1.56 5.07
N GLU A 46 4.02 1.51 5.65
CA GLU A 46 3.75 2.16 6.94
C GLU A 46 4.58 1.56 8.08
N GLU A 47 4.76 0.23 8.10
CA GLU A 47 5.56 -0.46 9.14
C GLU A 47 7.06 -0.18 8.98
N ASN A 48 7.61 -0.10 7.77
CA ASN A 48 9.04 0.15 7.53
C ASN A 48 9.43 1.63 7.62
N VAL A 49 8.54 2.55 7.25
CA VAL A 49 8.82 4.01 7.30
C VAL A 49 8.55 4.57 8.70
N GLY A 50 7.88 3.79 9.56
CA GLY A 50 7.51 4.19 10.91
C GLY A 50 6.27 5.07 10.90
N PRO A 51 5.36 4.90 11.87
CA PRO A 51 4.16 5.70 11.95
C PRO A 51 4.54 7.16 12.26
N ILE A 52 4.07 8.11 11.43
CA ILE A 52 4.05 9.52 11.85
C ILE A 52 3.07 9.78 13.00
N ASN A 53 2.24 8.80 13.37
CA ASN A 53 1.35 8.92 14.51
C ASN A 53 1.25 7.59 15.26
N GLU A 54 1.97 7.49 16.37
CA GLU A 54 1.53 6.65 17.47
C GLU A 54 0.08 7.02 17.81
N VAL A 55 -0.85 6.10 17.56
CA VAL A 55 -1.91 5.79 18.52
C VAL A 55 -2.08 4.28 18.58
N PRO A 56 -1.62 3.61 19.65
CA PRO A 56 -1.98 2.22 19.90
C PRO A 56 -3.42 2.23 20.41
N ASP A 57 -4.37 1.70 19.64
CA ASP A 57 -5.61 1.22 20.24
C ASP A 57 -6.19 0.02 19.49
N GLY A 58 -6.53 -0.99 20.30
CA GLY A 58 -7.68 -1.83 20.02
C GLY A 58 -7.51 -2.94 18.99
N ARG A 59 -6.97 -4.08 19.44
CA ARG A 59 -7.55 -5.36 19.00
C ARG A 59 -9.04 -5.34 19.32
N GLY A 60 -9.87 -5.16 18.30
CA GLY A 60 -11.31 -5.27 18.38
C GLY A 60 -11.84 -6.18 17.28
N LYS A 61 -11.82 -7.49 17.52
CA LYS A 61 -12.80 -8.48 17.06
C LYS A 61 -12.64 -9.74 17.92
#